data_AF-A0A534S9H5-F1
#
_entry.id   AF-A0A534S9H5-F1
#
_cell.length_a   1.000
_cell.length_b   1.000
_cell.length_c   1.000
_cell.angle_alpha   90.00
_cell.angle_beta   90.00
_cell.angle_gamma   90.00
#
_symmetry.space_group_name_H-M   'P 1'
#
loop_
_entity.id
_entity.type
_entity.pdbx_description
1 polymer ?
#
loop_
_entity_poly.entity_id
_entity_poly.type
_entity_poly.pdbx_seq_one_letter_code
_entity_poly.pdbx_strand_id
1 'polypeptide(L)'
;MKTDIQTTAEKAALYAEERRLRRLGRAMDVAAELLWRVDLTLEEAQDVVNHAKHTALQLFPDKEETFDLIYGSRFRRILVEKYRLQ
;
A
#
# COMPACT_ATOMS: atom_id res chain seq x y z
N MET A 1 12.92 -36.81 -9.21
CA MET A 1 13.62 -35.94 -8.22
C MET A 1 13.70 -34.46 -8.62
N LYS A 2 13.63 -34.06 -9.90
CA LYS A 2 13.61 -32.63 -10.27
C LYS A 2 12.23 -31.95 -10.07
N THR A 3 11.15 -32.75 -10.10
CA THR A 3 9.77 -32.26 -10.00
C THR A 3 9.42 -31.72 -8.60
N ASP A 4 9.80 -32.40 -7.52
CA ASP A 4 9.48 -31.99 -6.14
C ASP A 4 10.19 -30.70 -5.69
N ILE A 5 11.42 -30.49 -6.17
CA ILE A 5 12.20 -29.29 -5.85
C ILE A 5 11.56 -28.06 -6.54
N GLN A 6 11.10 -28.22 -7.78
CA GLN A 6 10.42 -27.17 -8.55
C GLN A 6 9.09 -26.76 -7.89
N THR A 7 8.28 -27.73 -7.47
CA THR A 7 6.98 -27.47 -6.82
C THR A 7 7.13 -26.81 -5.44
N THR A 8 8.23 -27.08 -4.73
CA THR A 8 8.51 -26.47 -3.42
C THR A 8 8.95 -25.00 -3.57
N ALA A 9 9.77 -24.71 -4.58
CA ALA A 9 10.22 -23.35 -4.87
C ALA A 9 9.06 -22.44 -5.34
N GLU A 10 8.16 -22.94 -6.18
CA GLU A 10 6.97 -22.23 -6.63
C GLU A 10 6.01 -21.90 -5.49
N LYS A 11 5.77 -22.87 -4.59
CA LYS A 11 4.98 -22.63 -3.36
C LYS A 11 5.64 -21.58 -2.47
N ALA A 12 6.95 -21.64 -2.28
CA ALA A 12 7.67 -20.65 -1.47
C ALA A 12 7.58 -19.23 -2.07
N ALA A 13 7.68 -19.11 -3.39
CA ALA A 13 7.49 -17.85 -4.11
C ALA A 13 6.08 -17.28 -3.92
N LEU A 14 5.05 -18.13 -4.07
CA LEU A 14 3.65 -17.75 -3.83
C LEU A 14 3.43 -17.26 -2.39
N TYR A 15 3.91 -18.00 -1.39
CA TYR A 15 3.82 -17.59 0.02
C TYR A 15 4.54 -16.26 0.30
N ALA A 16 5.67 -16.02 -0.35
CA ALA A 16 6.41 -14.76 -0.23
C ALA A 16 5.60 -13.59 -0.83
N GLU A 17 4.97 -13.80 -1.99
CA GLU A 17 4.11 -12.81 -2.63
C GLU A 17 2.87 -12.49 -1.79
N GLU A 18 2.16 -13.51 -1.31
CA GLU A 18 1.02 -13.31 -0.40
C GLU A 18 1.42 -12.54 0.86
N ARG A 19 2.62 -12.81 1.39
CA ARG A 19 3.15 -12.08 2.54
C ARG A 19 3.41 -10.61 2.23
N ARG A 20 3.90 -10.28 1.02
CA ARG A 20 4.04 -8.90 0.55
C ARG A 20 2.68 -8.23 0.41
N LEU A 21 1.68 -8.91 -0.16
CA LEU A 21 0.31 -8.39 -0.27
C LEU A 21 -0.32 -8.11 1.10
N ARG A 22 -0.19 -9.05 2.07
CA ARG A 22 -0.67 -8.84 3.44
C ARG A 22 0.06 -7.71 4.18
N ARG A 23 1.32 -7.44 3.84
CA ARG A 23 2.08 -6.30 4.38
C ARG A 23 1.61 -4.99 3.77
N LEU A 24 1.44 -4.98 2.45
CA LEU A 24 0.91 -3.83 1.72
C LEU A 24 -0.46 -3.43 2.27
N GLY A 25 -1.42 -4.35 2.31
CA GLY A 25 -2.77 -4.07 2.81
C GLY A 25 -2.75 -3.44 4.20
N ARG A 26 -2.00 -4.03 5.15
CA ARG A 26 -1.87 -3.47 6.50
C ARG A 26 -1.25 -2.07 6.51
N ALA A 27 -0.21 -1.82 5.72
CA ALA A 27 0.39 -0.49 5.63
C ALA A 27 -0.61 0.55 5.10
N MET A 28 -1.43 0.17 4.12
CA MET A 28 -2.44 1.05 3.53
C MET A 28 -3.60 1.34 4.49
N ASP A 29 -4.01 0.33 5.26
CA ASP A 29 -5.06 0.51 6.27
C ASP A 29 -4.57 1.40 7.43
N VAL A 30 -3.32 1.22 7.87
CA VAL A 30 -2.71 2.13 8.86
C VAL A 30 -2.63 3.55 8.33
N ALA A 31 -2.17 3.76 7.08
CA ALA A 31 -2.14 5.08 6.47
C ALA A 31 -3.54 5.71 6.41
N ALA A 32 -4.56 4.95 5.98
CA ALA A 32 -5.93 5.43 5.94
C ALA A 32 -6.47 5.82 7.33
N GLU A 33 -6.16 5.03 8.36
CA GLU A 33 -6.58 5.33 9.74
C GLU A 33 -5.86 6.55 10.31
N LEU A 34 -4.57 6.74 10.01
CA LEU A 34 -3.83 7.95 10.38
C LEU A 34 -4.45 9.18 9.73
N LEU A 35 -4.69 9.11 8.41
CA LEU A 35 -5.32 10.20 7.66
C LEU A 35 -6.71 10.55 8.20
N TRP A 36 -7.49 9.57 8.66
CA TRP A 36 -8.81 9.83 9.25
C TRP A 36 -8.76 10.36 10.68
N ARG A 37 -8.07 9.65 11.58
CA ARG A 37 -8.26 9.82 13.03
C ARG A 37 -7.32 10.82 13.68
N VAL A 38 -6.13 11.04 13.13
CA VAL A 38 -5.12 11.92 13.72
C VAL A 38 -5.31 13.34 13.20
N ASP A 39 -5.23 14.34 14.08
CA ASP A 39 -5.27 15.74 13.64
C ASP A 39 -3.91 16.10 13.01
N LEU A 40 -3.85 15.95 11.69
CA LEU A 40 -2.67 16.24 10.86
C LEU A 40 -2.96 17.52 10.09
N THR A 41 -1.95 18.34 9.88
CA THR A 41 -1.98 19.38 8.84
C THR A 41 -2.10 18.73 7.45
N LEU A 42 -2.50 19.51 6.44
CA LEU A 42 -2.58 19.02 5.07
C LEU A 42 -1.21 18.53 4.55
N GLU A 43 -0.14 19.21 4.94
CA GLU A 43 1.24 18.84 4.58
C GLU A 43 1.63 17.48 5.18
N GLU A 44 1.42 17.28 6.48
CA GLU A 44 1.69 16.00 7.15
C GLU A 44 0.84 14.86 6.57
N ALA A 45 -0.42 15.13 6.22
CA ALA A 45 -1.28 14.16 5.58
C ALA A 45 -0.78 13.77 4.17
N GLN A 46 -0.27 14.75 3.41
CA GLN A 46 0.36 14.49 2.12
C GLN A 46 1.63 13.65 2.28
N ASP A 47 2.41 13.89 3.33
CA ASP A 47 3.57 13.07 3.67
C ASP A 47 3.19 11.63 4.01
N VAL A 48 2.09 11.40 4.75
CA VAL A 48 1.58 10.04 5.00
C VAL A 48 1.26 9.33 3.69
N VAL A 49 0.63 10.01 2.74
CA VAL A 49 0.33 9.45 1.41
C VAL A 49 1.62 9.12 0.65
N ASN A 50 2.60 10.02 0.67
CA ASN A 50 3.89 9.82 0.00
C ASN A 50 4.66 8.61 0.59
N HIS A 51 4.67 8.47 1.92
CA HIS A 51 5.29 7.34 2.60
C HIS A 51 4.57 6.02 2.31
N ALA A 52 3.24 6.04 2.23
CA ALA A 52 2.44 4.88 1.83
C ALA A 52 2.79 4.44 0.39
N LYS A 53 2.87 5.40 -0.54
CA LYS A 53 3.27 5.15 -1.93
C LYS A 53 4.68 4.57 -2.01
N HIS A 54 5.65 5.18 -1.34
CA HIS A 54 7.02 4.66 -1.29
C HIS A 54 7.06 3.24 -0.74
N THR A 55 6.34 2.95 0.35
CA THR A 55 6.27 1.60 0.94
C THR A 55 5.68 0.60 -0.05
N ALA A 56 4.66 0.98 -0.80
CA ALA A 56 4.06 0.12 -1.82
C ALA A 56 5.04 -0.19 -2.95
N LEU A 57 5.76 0.81 -3.45
CA LEU A 57 6.76 0.66 -4.50
C LEU A 57 7.98 -0.15 -4.04
N GLN A 58 8.38 -0.08 -2.76
CA GLN A 58 9.42 -0.96 -2.22
C GLN A 58 8.99 -2.43 -2.17
N LEU A 59 7.69 -2.72 -2.01
CA LEU A 59 7.13 -4.07 -2.03
C LEU A 59 6.85 -4.56 -3.46
N PHE A 60 6.46 -3.64 -4.35
CA PHE A 60 6.04 -3.89 -5.73
C PHE A 60 6.49 -2.74 -6.65
N PRO A 61 7.77 -2.72 -7.10
CA PRO A 61 8.33 -1.60 -7.87
C PRO A 61 7.58 -1.27 -9.15
N ASP A 62 7.12 -2.28 -9.87
CA ASP A 62 6.49 -2.12 -11.20
C ASP A 62 4.96 -1.92 -11.13
N LYS A 63 4.42 -1.54 -9.96
CA LYS A 63 2.97 -1.48 -9.69
C LYS A 63 2.48 -0.10 -9.27
N GLU A 64 3.21 0.95 -9.66
CA GLU A 64 2.85 2.33 -9.32
C GLU A 64 1.44 2.72 -9.76
N GLU A 65 1.11 2.49 -11.03
CA GLU A 65 -0.20 2.82 -11.58
C GLU A 65 -1.34 2.08 -10.84
N THR A 66 -1.10 0.80 -10.49
CA THR A 66 -2.07 0.00 -9.73
C THR A 66 -2.27 0.57 -8.32
N PHE A 67 -1.18 1.03 -7.68
CA PHE A 67 -1.26 1.70 -6.39
C PHE A 67 -2.06 3.00 -6.49
N ASP A 68 -1.77 3.84 -7.48
CA ASP A 68 -2.44 5.13 -7.64
C ASP A 68 -3.95 4.94 -7.91
N LEU A 69 -4.30 3.94 -8.72
CA LEU A 69 -5.70 3.59 -9.02
C LEU A 69 -6.47 3.14 -7.77
N ILE A 70 -5.90 2.24 -6.97
CA ILE A 70 -6.60 1.60 -5.84
C ILE A 70 -6.48 2.47 -4.57
N TYR A 71 -5.26 2.77 -4.15
CA TYR A 71 -4.98 3.42 -2.87
C TYR A 71 -4.90 4.94 -3.02
N GLY A 72 -4.34 5.45 -4.12
CA GLY A 72 -4.31 6.89 -4.40
C GLY A 72 -5.72 7.49 -4.43
N SER A 73 -6.67 6.84 -5.11
CA SER A 73 -8.08 7.22 -5.11
C SER A 73 -8.70 7.24 -3.70
N ARG A 74 -8.42 6.21 -2.88
CA ARG A 74 -8.90 6.12 -1.49
C ARG A 74 -8.36 7.27 -0.65
N PHE A 75 -7.05 7.51 -0.67
CA PHE A 75 -6.41 8.56 0.11
C PHE A 75 -6.86 9.95 -0.32
N ARG A 76 -6.96 10.21 -1.64
CA ARG A 76 -7.48 11.48 -2.17
C ARG A 76 -8.86 11.79 -1.62
N ARG A 77 -9.75 10.80 -1.57
CA ARG A 77 -11.09 10.98 -1.00
C ARG A 77 -11.04 11.41 0.47
N ILE A 78 -10.18 10.77 1.28
CA ILE A 78 -10.00 11.13 2.69
C ILE A 78 -9.49 12.58 2.80
N LEU A 79 -8.50 12.96 2.00
CA LEU A 79 -7.94 14.31 2.03
C LEU A 79 -8.97 15.37 1.63
N VAL A 80 -9.73 15.14 0.55
CA VAL A 80 -10.80 16.04 0.10
C VAL A 80 -11.86 16.21 1.18
N GLU A 81 -12.33 15.11 1.78
CA GLU A 81 -13.37 15.14 2.81
C GLU A 81 -12.89 15.83 4.10
N LYS A 82 -11.68 15.50 4.57
CA LYS A 82 -11.15 16.01 5.85
C LYS A 82 -10.70 17.47 5.78
N TYR A 83 -10.04 17.86 4.68
CA TYR A 83 -9.46 19.20 4.52
C TYR A 83 -10.32 20.14 3.67
N ARG A 84 -11.51 19.69 3.23
CA ARG A 84 -12.46 20.48 2.42
C ARG A 84 -11.81 21.06 1.17
N LEU A 85 -10.95 20.26 0.52
CA LEU A 85 -10.32 20.63 -0.74
C LEU A 85 -11.41 20.63 -1.82
N GLN A 86 -11.55 21.75 -2.54
CA GLN A 86 -12.53 21.91 -3.63
C GLN A 86 -11.99 21.41 -4.95
#